data_AF-A0A166LWJ3-F1
#
_entry.id   AF-A0A166LWJ3-F1
#
_cell.length_a   1.000
_cell.length_b   1.000
_cell.length_c   1.000
_cell.angle_alpha   90.00
_cell.angle_beta   90.00
_cell.angle_gamma   90.00
#
_symmetry.space_group_name_H-M   'P 1'
#
loop_
_entity.id
_entity.type
_entity.pdbx_description
1 polymer ?
#
loop_
_entity_poly.entity_id
_entity_poly.type
_entity_poly.pdbx_seq_one_letter_code
_entity_poly.pdbx_strand_id
1 'polypeptide(L)'
;MIKKQFLNTYKKINQLDPKNVRQDPIPDEPTANIYRSKEDEKLIKDFHYAKFQENLSKTKKNNKLKILIKKDEWDEEDVKALLDSLN
;
A
#
# COMPACT_ATOMS: atom_id res chain seq x y z
N MET A 1 18.68 -34.14 -5.09
CA MET A 1 19.57 -33.21 -4.36
C MET A 1 18.98 -31.80 -4.15
N ILE A 2 18.18 -31.28 -5.08
CA ILE A 2 17.62 -29.90 -5.02
C ILE A 2 16.71 -29.66 -3.80
N LYS A 3 15.87 -30.63 -3.41
CA LYS A 3 14.95 -30.49 -2.25
C LYS A 3 15.66 -30.23 -0.92
N LYS A 4 16.85 -30.82 -0.70
CA LYS A 4 17.62 -30.61 0.55
C LYS A 4 18.24 -29.22 0.62
N GLN A 5 18.71 -28.72 -0.52
CA GLN A 5 19.22 -27.34 -0.63
C GLN A 5 18.10 -26.33 -0.39
N PHE A 6 16.93 -26.56 -0.97
CA PHE A 6 15.73 -25.74 -0.75
C PHE A 6 15.29 -25.71 0.72
N LEU A 7 15.22 -26.86 1.41
CA LEU A 7 14.87 -26.86 2.84
C LEU A 7 15.88 -26.08 3.69
N ASN A 8 17.16 -26.15 3.34
CA ASN A 8 18.23 -25.47 4.06
C ASN A 8 18.21 -23.95 3.84
N THR A 9 17.77 -23.47 2.67
CA THR A 9 17.62 -22.03 2.42
C THR A 9 16.47 -21.45 3.24
N TYR A 10 15.32 -22.13 3.35
CA TYR A 10 14.23 -21.67 4.23
C TYR A 10 14.63 -21.64 5.70
N LYS A 11 15.38 -22.66 6.17
CA LYS A 11 15.92 -22.66 7.54
C LYS A 11 16.86 -21.48 7.80
N LYS A 12 17.72 -21.14 6.84
CA LYS A 12 18.61 -19.96 6.95
C LYS A 12 17.83 -18.64 6.96
N ILE A 13 16.78 -18.53 6.16
CA ILE A 13 15.93 -17.31 6.11
C ILE A 13 15.17 -17.12 7.44
N ASN A 14 14.64 -18.20 8.03
CA ASN A 14 13.99 -18.13 9.35
C ASN A 14 14.96 -17.79 10.49
N GLN A 15 16.25 -18.12 10.35
CA GLN A 15 17.29 -17.74 11.32
C GLN A 15 17.73 -16.28 11.17
N LEU A 16 17.45 -15.67 10.01
CA LEU A 16 17.68 -14.25 9.74
C LEU A 16 16.46 -13.39 10.06
N ASP A 17 15.36 -13.98 10.54
CA ASP A 17 14.15 -13.24 10.93
C ASP A 17 14.48 -12.37 12.16
N PRO A 18 14.47 -11.04 12.04
CA PRO A 18 14.89 -10.12 13.10
C PRO A 18 13.94 -10.12 14.30
N LYS A 19 12.89 -10.95 14.32
CA LYS A 19 11.98 -11.12 15.46
C LYS A 19 12.62 -11.72 16.72
N ASN A 20 13.86 -12.20 16.65
CA ASN A 20 14.69 -12.55 17.82
C ASN A 20 15.70 -11.45 18.22
N VAL A 21 15.73 -10.32 17.50
CA VAL A 21 16.43 -9.10 17.90
C VAL A 21 15.37 -8.15 18.45
N ARG A 22 15.40 -7.99 19.78
CA ARG A 22 14.72 -6.99 20.62
C ARG A 22 13.72 -6.08 19.88
N GLN A 23 12.45 -6.19 20.27
CA GLN A 23 11.42 -5.21 19.97
C GLN A 23 11.81 -3.87 20.61
N ASP A 24 12.59 -3.07 19.90
CA ASP A 24 12.65 -1.63 20.17
C ASP A 24 11.29 -1.04 19.77
N PRO A 25 10.71 -0.13 20.58
CA PRO A 25 9.45 0.52 20.24
C PRO A 25 9.60 1.21 18.88
N ILE A 26 8.68 0.89 17.96
CA ILE A 26 8.56 1.55 16.66
C ILE A 26 8.45 3.05 16.96
N PRO A 27 9.39 3.90 16.54
CA PRO A 27 9.20 5.33 16.69
C PRO A 27 8.04 5.74 15.78
N ASP A 28 7.07 6.47 16.33
CA ASP A 28 5.88 6.97 15.63
C ASP A 28 6.21 7.94 14.46
N GLU A 29 7.48 8.25 14.25
CA GLU A 29 7.98 9.02 13.11
C GLU A 29 9.10 8.26 12.39
N PRO A 30 9.09 8.22 11.04
CA PRO A 30 10.22 7.73 10.27
C PRO A 30 11.39 8.72 10.44
N THR A 31 12.28 8.41 11.38
CA THR A 31 13.51 9.19 11.64
C THR A 31 14.53 9.10 10.51
N ALA A 32 14.36 8.15 9.58
CA ALA A 32 15.15 8.06 8.38
C ALA A 32 14.52 8.89 7.26
N ASN A 33 15.21 9.95 6.82
CA ASN A 33 14.83 10.68 5.62
C ASN A 33 14.93 9.72 4.41
N ILE A 34 13.78 9.20 3.98
CA ILE A 34 13.68 8.28 2.83
C ILE A 34 13.96 8.99 1.50
N TYR A 35 13.99 10.32 1.51
CA TYR A 35 14.23 11.16 0.34
C TYR A 35 15.70 11.53 0.21
N ARG A 36 16.18 11.57 -1.04
CA ARG A 36 17.57 11.90 -1.37
C ARG A 36 17.91 13.36 -1.07
N SER A 37 16.93 14.26 -1.15
CA SER A 37 17.05 15.69 -0.86
C SER A 37 15.71 16.28 -0.40
N LYS A 38 15.74 17.53 0.11
CA LYS A 38 14.51 18.27 0.48
C LYS A 38 13.71 18.67 -0.75
N GLU A 39 14.39 18.94 -1.87
CA GLU A 39 13.78 19.25 -3.15
C GLU A 39 13.01 18.04 -3.69
N ASP A 40 13.60 16.85 -3.61
CA ASP A 40 12.97 15.59 -4.02
C ASP A 40 11.75 15.28 -3.16
N GLU A 41 11.85 15.46 -1.84
CA GLU A 41 10.72 15.32 -0.91
C GLU A 41 9.55 16.23 -1.31
N LYS A 42 9.84 17.51 -1.56
CA LYS A 42 8.83 18.48 -1.98
C LYS A 42 8.18 18.07 -3.30
N LEU A 43 8.99 17.73 -4.30
CA LEU A 43 8.49 17.34 -5.63
C LEU A 43 7.60 16.08 -5.54
N ILE A 44 8.03 15.08 -4.78
CA ILE A 44 7.28 13.83 -4.60
C ILE A 44 5.96 14.12 -3.88
N LYS A 45 5.97 14.94 -2.81
CA LYS A 45 4.75 15.33 -2.10
C LYS A 45 3.78 16.13 -3.00
N ASP A 46 4.29 17.09 -3.77
CA ASP A 46 3.49 17.89 -4.70
C ASP A 46 2.86 17.01 -5.78
N PHE A 47 3.63 16.06 -6.33
CA PHE A 47 3.12 15.07 -7.29
C PHE A 47 2.02 14.18 -6.68
N HIS A 48 2.25 13.64 -5.49
CA HIS A 48 1.24 12.83 -4.80
C HIS A 48 -0.03 13.63 -4.49
N TYR A 49 0.12 14.88 -4.07
CA TYR A 49 -1.00 15.77 -3.83
C TYR A 49 -1.80 16.02 -5.11
N ALA A 50 -1.13 16.33 -6.23
CA ALA A 50 -1.79 16.51 -7.52
C ALA A 50 -2.55 15.24 -7.95
N LYS A 51 -1.93 14.07 -7.83
CA LYS A 51 -2.56 12.77 -8.15
C LYS A 51 -3.76 12.48 -7.26
N PHE A 52 -3.67 12.84 -5.97
CA PHE A 52 -4.79 12.72 -5.04
C PHE A 52 -5.96 13.62 -5.47
N GLN A 53 -5.70 14.88 -5.82
CA GLN A 53 -6.73 15.80 -6.29
C GLN A 53 -7.39 15.32 -7.59
N GLU A 54 -6.59 14.77 -8.52
CA GLU A 54 -7.11 14.18 -9.74
C GLU A 54 -8.04 12.99 -9.44
N ASN A 55 -7.59 12.06 -8.60
CA ASN A 55 -8.38 10.91 -8.18
C ASN A 55 -9.65 11.31 -7.43
N LEU A 56 -9.58 12.34 -6.58
CA LEU A 56 -10.73 12.91 -5.88
C LEU A 56 -11.74 13.50 -6.87
N SER A 57 -11.27 14.20 -7.91
CA SER A 57 -12.13 14.74 -8.96
C SER A 57 -12.83 13.63 -9.75
N LYS A 58 -12.08 12.58 -10.14
CA LYS A 58 -12.63 11.41 -10.85
C LYS A 58 -13.68 10.68 -10.02
N THR A 59 -13.40 10.41 -8.76
CA THR A 59 -14.35 9.75 -7.84
C THR A 59 -15.59 10.61 -7.57
N LYS A 60 -15.45 11.94 -7.43
CA LYS A 60 -16.59 12.86 -7.31
C LYS A 60 -17.48 12.89 -8.56
N LYS A 61 -16.93 12.67 -9.75
CA LYS A 61 -17.71 12.61 -11.01
C LYS A 61 -18.35 11.23 -11.24
N ASN A 62 -17.83 10.18 -10.61
CA ASN A 62 -18.33 8.83 -10.77
C ASN A 62 -19.54 8.56 -9.85
N ASN A 63 -20.75 8.68 -10.39
CA ASN A 63 -21.99 8.45 -9.65
C ASN A 63 -22.17 6.98 -9.21
N LYS A 64 -21.66 6.01 -9.96
CA LYS A 64 -21.74 4.58 -9.57
C LYS A 64 -20.95 4.35 -8.28
N LEU A 65 -19.75 4.90 -8.21
CA LEU A 65 -18.86 4.79 -7.05
C LEU A 65 -19.47 5.47 -5.81
N LYS A 66 -20.19 6.59 -5.96
CA LYS A 66 -20.94 7.22 -4.85
C LYS A 66 -22.07 6.35 -4.30
N ILE A 67 -22.75 5.61 -5.16
CA ILE A 67 -23.83 4.70 -4.74
C ILE A 67 -23.23 3.54 -3.95
N LEU A 68 -22.12 2.97 -4.44
CA LEU A 68 -21.39 1.89 -3.77
C LEU A 68 -20.85 2.31 -2.40
N ILE A 69 -20.29 3.52 -2.27
CA ILE A 69 -19.79 4.06 -0.99
C ILE A 69 -20.89 4.21 0.07
N LYS A 70 -22.15 4.44 -0.35
CA LYS A 70 -23.28 4.66 0.57
C LYS A 70 -23.96 3.37 1.02
N LYS A 71 -23.64 2.22 0.43
CA LYS A 71 -24.17 0.93 0.87
C LYS A 71 -23.43 0.49 2.14
N ASP A 72 -24.19 0.00 3.12
CA ASP A 72 -23.64 -0.51 4.39
C ASP A 72 -22.98 -1.88 4.24
N GLU A 73 -23.51 -2.72 3.35
CA GLU A 73 -22.97 -4.04 3.02
C GLU A 73 -22.77 -4.18 1.50
N TRP A 74 -21.71 -4.90 1.12
CA TRP A 74 -21.32 -5.10 -0.28
C TRP A 74 -21.53 -6.55 -0.69
N ASP A 75 -22.06 -6.76 -1.88
CA ASP A 75 -22.18 -8.08 -2.51
C ASP A 75 -21.18 -8.25 -3.68
N GLU A 76 -21.16 -9.45 -4.29
CA GLU A 76 -20.27 -9.72 -5.43
C GLU A 76 -20.57 -8.85 -6.66
N GLU A 77 -21.82 -8.41 -6.82
CA GLU A 77 -22.24 -7.56 -7.93
C GLU A 77 -21.72 -6.13 -7.76
N ASP A 78 -21.70 -5.61 -6.53
CA ASP A 78 -21.11 -4.33 -6.15
C ASP A 78 -19.60 -4.30 -6.41
N VAL A 79 -18.90 -5.39 -6.10
CA VAL A 79 -17.45 -5.52 -6.38
C VAL A 79 -17.19 -5.51 -7.89
N LYS A 80 -18.04 -6.18 -8.66
CA LYS A 80 -17.95 -6.15 -10.13
C LYS A 80 -18.24 -4.76 -10.69
N ALA A 81 -19.27 -4.09 -10.18
CA ALA A 81 -19.63 -2.73 -10.56
C ALA A 81 -18.51 -1.72 -10.20
N LEU A 82 -17.80 -1.92 -9.10
CA LEU A 82 -16.62 -1.12 -8.75
C LEU A 82 -15.51 -1.28 -9.78
N LEU A 83 -15.17 -2.52 -10.14
CA LEU A 83 -14.11 -2.82 -11.12
C LEU A 83 -14.43 -2.24 -12.49
N ASP A 84 -15.67 -2.37 -12.96
CA ASP A 84 -16.13 -1.78 -14.22
C ASP A 84 -16.09 -0.24 -14.21
N SER A 85 -16.17 0.37 -13.03
CA SER A 85 -16.13 1.83 -12.89
C SER A 85 -14.71 2.42 -12.82
N LEU A 86 -13.69 1.55 -12.75
CA LEU A 86 -12.27 1.88 -12.68
C LEU A 86 -11.52 1.69 -14.01
N ASN A 87 -12.11 0.94 -14.95
CA ASN A 87 -11.64 0.77 -16.33
C ASN A 87 -12.09 1.95 -17.21
#